data_AF-A0A8K0NUS5-F1
#
_entry.id   AF-A0A8K0NUS5-F1
#
_cell.length_a   1.000
_cell.length_b   1.000
_cell.length_c   1.000
_cell.angle_alpha   90.00
_cell.angle_beta   90.00
_cell.angle_gamma   90.00
#
_symmetry.space_group_name_H-M   'P 1'
#
loop_
_entity.id
_entity.type
_entity.pdbx_description
1 polymer ?
#
loop_
_entity_poly.entity_id
_entity_poly.type
_entity_poly.pdbx_seq_one_letter_code
_entity_poly.pdbx_strand_id
1 'polypeptide(L)'
;MPKKKTGQRKKAEKQKMRQKEIRTAKENRDIAQYPSNAAMECDKCRRKQKNRAFCYFCQSLQRLPMCAHCGKIKCMLKTGDCVVKHAGVFTTGLGMVGAICDFCEAWVCHGRKCLSVHACSCPLQDSVCIECERGVWDHGGRIFKCSFCDSYLCEDDQFEHQASCQVLESESFKCQSCNKLGQYSCLRCKTCYCEDHVRRKGFKYEKNKALPCPKCGYDTAQTKDLSMSTRSHKFGRQGQLAADDDDEGGAWSMGGYSYGGGGGDLDDDDESDSDYEVGSDEEDDDDEEESDEDDEKED
;
A
#
# COMPACT_ATOMS: atom_id res chain seq x y z
N MET A 1 -22.11 45.51 15.24
CA MET A 1 -20.68 45.15 15.05
C MET A 1 -20.46 43.69 15.43
N PRO A 2 -19.87 42.85 14.56
CA PRO A 2 -19.45 41.50 14.96
C PRO A 2 -18.50 41.61 16.16
N LYS A 3 -18.78 40.89 17.24
CA LYS A 3 -17.93 40.91 18.46
C LYS A 3 -16.49 40.55 18.08
N LYS A 4 -15.52 41.38 18.47
CA LYS A 4 -14.09 41.11 18.27
C LYS A 4 -13.78 39.71 18.81
N LYS A 5 -13.23 38.83 17.97
CA LYS A 5 -12.85 37.47 18.38
C LYS A 5 -11.79 37.55 19.48
N THR A 6 -11.97 36.77 20.53
CA THR A 6 -11.00 36.63 21.63
C THR A 6 -9.67 36.09 21.10
N GLY A 7 -8.56 36.38 21.78
CA GLY A 7 -7.23 35.86 21.41
C GLY A 7 -7.19 34.34 21.31
N GLN A 8 -7.89 33.64 22.21
CA GLN A 8 -8.06 32.19 22.17
C GLN A 8 -8.79 31.72 20.90
N ARG A 9 -9.90 32.38 20.52
CA ARG A 9 -10.63 32.04 19.30
C ARG A 9 -9.80 32.28 18.04
N LYS A 10 -9.00 33.35 18.00
CA LYS A 10 -8.05 33.59 16.90
C LYS A 10 -6.96 32.51 16.81
N LYS A 11 -6.43 32.05 17.95
CA LYS A 11 -5.43 30.97 18.00
C LYS A 11 -6.02 29.64 17.53
N ALA A 12 -7.23 29.29 17.98
CA ALA A 12 -7.94 28.09 17.55
C ALA A 12 -8.24 28.10 16.04
N GLU A 13 -8.70 29.22 15.48
CA GLU A 13 -8.94 29.35 14.04
C GLU A 13 -7.64 29.22 13.24
N LYS A 14 -6.55 29.85 13.68
CA LYS A 14 -5.23 29.70 13.04
C LYS A 14 -4.72 28.26 13.10
N GLN A 15 -4.92 27.57 14.22
CA GLN A 15 -4.55 26.16 14.36
C GLN A 15 -5.39 25.26 13.44
N LYS A 16 -6.71 25.51 13.33
CA LYS A 16 -7.59 24.77 12.42
C LYS A 16 -7.20 24.96 10.95
N MET A 17 -6.84 26.18 10.55
CA MET A 17 -6.33 26.45 9.20
C MET A 17 -5.02 25.70 8.94
N ARG A 18 -4.07 25.74 9.87
CA ARG A 18 -2.80 25.00 9.77
C ARG A 18 -3.02 23.48 9.68
N GLN A 19 -3.95 22.93 10.47
CA GLN A 19 -4.29 21.50 10.39
C GLN A 19 -4.90 21.14 9.03
N LYS A 20 -5.72 22.02 8.45
CA LYS A 20 -6.26 21.84 7.11
C LYS A 20 -5.14 21.82 6.05
N GLU A 21 -4.19 22.75 6.13
CA GLU A 21 -3.03 22.79 5.25
C GLU A 21 -2.18 21.52 5.36
N ILE A 22 -1.93 21.03 6.58
CA ILE A 22 -1.20 19.77 6.81
C ILE A 22 -1.94 18.58 6.18
N ARG A 23 -3.27 18.53 6.30
CA ARG A 23 -4.09 17.45 5.70
C ARG A 23 -4.04 17.50 4.17
N THR A 24 -4.22 18.67 3.57
CA THR A 24 -4.14 18.82 2.10
C THR A 24 -2.74 18.50 1.58
N ALA A 25 -1.68 18.88 2.32
CA ALA A 25 -0.32 18.52 1.94
C ALA A 25 -0.05 17.00 2.01
N LYS A 26 -0.73 16.27 2.91
CA LYS A 26 -0.65 14.80 3.03
C LYS A 26 -1.29 14.09 1.84
N GLU A 27 -2.31 14.67 1.22
CA GLU A 27 -3.01 14.08 0.07
C GLU A 27 -2.15 14.11 -1.21
N ASN A 28 -1.21 15.06 -1.31
CA ASN A 28 -0.37 15.24 -2.50
C ASN A 28 0.85 14.30 -2.59
N ARG A 29 1.10 13.47 -1.57
CA ARG A 29 2.25 12.56 -1.54
C ARG A 29 1.78 11.12 -1.38
N ASP A 30 2.30 10.25 -2.23
CA ASP A 30 2.02 8.82 -2.15
C ASP A 30 2.59 8.22 -0.85
N ILE A 31 1.82 7.30 -0.26
CA ILE A 31 2.16 6.60 0.98
C ILE A 31 3.50 5.90 0.90
N ALA A 32 3.86 5.35 -0.28
CA ALA A 32 5.12 4.65 -0.50
C ALA A 32 6.35 5.56 -0.35
N GLN A 33 6.18 6.87 -0.56
CA GLN A 33 7.29 7.82 -0.45
C GLN A 33 7.57 8.24 0.99
N TYR A 34 6.69 7.95 1.94
CA TYR A 34 6.90 8.34 3.33
C TYR A 34 7.91 7.41 4.02
N PRO A 35 8.86 7.94 4.82
CA PRO A 35 9.83 7.10 5.53
C PRO A 35 9.16 6.08 6.48
N SER A 36 7.99 6.40 7.03
CA SER A 36 7.19 5.48 7.84
C SER A 36 6.65 4.27 7.07
N ASN A 37 6.65 4.30 5.73
CA ASN A 37 6.22 3.18 4.89
C ASN A 37 7.32 2.73 3.92
N ALA A 38 8.57 3.10 4.19
CA ALA A 38 9.73 2.60 3.46
C ALA A 38 9.86 1.08 3.65
N ALA A 39 10.43 0.39 2.67
CA ALA A 39 10.78 -1.02 2.81
C ALA A 39 11.93 -1.18 3.81
N MET A 40 11.87 -2.23 4.62
CA MET A 40 12.88 -2.62 5.59
C MET A 40 13.04 -4.13 5.52
N GLU A 41 14.27 -4.62 5.60
CA GLU A 41 14.58 -6.02 5.83
C GLU A 41 15.01 -6.20 7.28
N CYS A 42 14.49 -7.21 7.96
CA CYS A 42 14.85 -7.48 9.35
C CYS A 42 16.26 -8.08 9.45
N ASP A 43 17.12 -7.47 10.27
CA ASP A 43 18.50 -7.96 10.49
C ASP A 43 18.57 -9.40 11.03
N LYS A 44 17.56 -9.83 11.79
CA LYS A 44 17.54 -11.15 12.46
C LYS A 44 16.94 -12.25 11.59
N CYS A 45 15.78 -12.02 10.97
CA CYS A 45 15.06 -13.06 10.23
C CYS A 45 15.05 -12.86 8.71
N ARG A 46 15.67 -11.79 8.19
CA ARG A 46 15.79 -11.44 6.76
C ARG A 46 14.45 -11.32 6.02
N ARG A 47 13.33 -11.26 6.74
CA ARG A 47 12.02 -11.01 6.14
C ARG A 47 11.86 -9.53 5.81
N LYS A 48 11.30 -9.26 4.62
CA LYS A 48 10.95 -7.91 4.17
C LYS A 48 9.63 -7.48 4.82
N GLN A 49 9.61 -6.25 5.30
CA GLN A 49 8.44 -5.60 5.90
C GLN A 49 8.50 -4.09 5.65
N LYS A 50 7.50 -3.35 6.13
CA LYS A 50 7.57 -1.88 6.15
C LYS A 50 8.37 -1.41 7.37
N ASN A 51 8.90 -0.20 7.30
CA ASN A 51 9.67 0.41 8.39
C ASN A 51 8.83 0.52 9.67
N ARG A 52 9.11 -0.31 10.66
CA ARG A 52 8.36 -0.41 11.91
C ARG A 52 9.33 -0.45 13.07
N ALA A 53 8.86 -0.14 14.27
CA ALA A 53 9.71 -0.15 15.47
C ALA A 53 10.23 -1.57 15.76
N PHE A 54 9.42 -2.59 15.48
CA PHE A 54 9.74 -3.99 15.69
C PHE A 54 9.48 -4.79 14.42
N CYS A 55 10.15 -5.93 14.29
CA CYS A 55 9.79 -6.91 13.28
C CYS A 55 8.49 -7.63 13.65
N TYR A 56 7.46 -7.58 12.81
CA TYR A 56 6.21 -8.29 13.11
C TYR A 56 6.36 -9.82 13.07
N PHE A 57 7.41 -10.34 12.44
CA PHE A 57 7.63 -11.78 12.33
C PHE A 57 8.39 -12.39 13.51
N CYS A 58 9.39 -11.69 14.04
CA CYS A 58 10.27 -12.22 15.09
C CYS A 58 10.44 -11.27 16.28
N GLN A 59 9.71 -10.16 16.30
CA GLN A 59 9.68 -9.14 17.35
C GLN A 59 11.04 -8.48 17.64
N SER A 60 12.06 -8.70 16.80
CA SER A 60 13.37 -8.09 16.99
C SER A 60 13.36 -6.62 16.62
N LEU A 61 14.16 -5.83 17.35
CA LEU A 61 14.50 -4.46 17.01
C LEU A 61 15.55 -4.43 15.88
N GLN A 62 15.40 -3.51 14.95
CA GLN A 62 16.38 -3.28 13.90
C GLN A 62 17.63 -2.61 14.48
N ARG A 63 18.83 -3.09 14.12
CA ARG A 63 20.09 -2.52 14.62
C ARG A 63 20.27 -1.07 14.17
N LEU A 64 19.87 -0.78 12.94
CA LEU A 64 19.92 0.54 12.32
C LEU A 64 18.50 0.98 11.92
N PRO A 65 17.69 1.47 12.88
CA PRO A 65 16.31 1.83 12.61
C PRO A 65 16.26 3.18 11.85
N MET A 66 15.29 3.34 10.94
CA MET A 66 15.13 4.56 10.11
C MET A 66 13.99 5.45 10.62
N CYS A 67 14.24 6.74 10.89
CA CYS A 67 13.21 7.61 11.46
C CYS A 67 12.00 7.76 10.52
N ALA A 68 10.80 7.51 11.04
CA ALA A 68 9.55 7.57 10.29
C ALA A 68 9.17 8.96 9.74
N HIS A 69 9.75 10.04 10.28
CA HIS A 69 9.49 11.40 9.83
C HIS A 69 10.55 11.91 8.84
N CYS A 70 11.84 11.80 9.19
CA CYS A 70 12.92 12.40 8.42
C CYS A 70 13.77 11.40 7.62
N GLY A 71 13.53 10.09 7.75
CA GLY A 71 14.25 9.04 7.03
C GLY A 71 15.72 8.85 7.44
N LYS A 72 16.19 9.57 8.47
CA LYS A 72 17.58 9.46 8.92
C LYS A 72 17.79 8.18 9.74
N ILE A 73 18.91 7.50 9.45
CA ILE A 73 19.42 6.32 10.18
C ILE A 73 20.57 6.71 11.13
N LYS A 74 21.17 7.89 10.93
CA LYS A 74 22.16 8.48 11.84
C LYS A 74 21.80 9.93 12.16
N CYS A 75 21.98 10.33 13.42
CA CYS A 75 21.76 11.70 13.86
C CYS A 75 23.11 12.42 13.96
N MET A 76 23.25 13.51 13.17
CA MET A 76 24.43 14.37 13.18
C MET A 76 24.13 15.61 14.02
N LEU A 77 25.00 15.94 14.99
CA LEU A 77 24.82 17.09 15.87
C LEU A 77 24.74 18.44 15.12
N LYS A 78 25.24 18.53 13.88
CA LYS A 78 25.30 19.78 13.07
C LYS A 78 23.97 20.55 12.98
N THR A 79 22.81 19.91 13.23
CA THR A 79 21.51 20.58 13.19
C THR A 79 20.94 21.02 14.54
N GLY A 80 21.55 20.66 15.68
CA GLY A 80 21.27 21.20 17.02
C GLY A 80 19.86 20.97 17.61
N ASP A 81 18.88 20.50 16.84
CA ASP A 81 17.46 20.40 17.23
C ASP A 81 17.12 19.08 17.96
N CYS A 82 18.10 18.41 18.56
CA CYS A 82 17.89 17.16 19.27
C CYS A 82 17.48 17.41 20.72
N VAL A 83 16.45 16.70 21.20
CA VAL A 83 16.01 16.75 22.61
C VAL A 83 17.06 16.10 23.53
N VAL A 84 17.70 15.03 23.05
CA VAL A 84 18.86 14.41 23.71
C VAL A 84 20.12 14.93 23.04
N LYS A 85 21.02 15.54 23.81
CA LYS A 85 22.30 16.06 23.30
C LYS A 85 23.31 14.93 23.16
N HIS A 86 24.00 14.87 22.02
CA HIS A 86 25.12 13.96 21.76
C HIS A 86 26.28 14.75 21.19
N ALA A 87 27.20 15.16 22.06
CA ALA A 87 28.35 15.98 21.69
C ALA A 87 29.42 15.11 21.00
N GLY A 88 29.91 15.52 19.83
CA GLY A 88 31.09 14.94 19.19
C GLY A 88 30.94 13.54 18.58
N VAL A 89 29.77 12.90 18.69
CA VAL A 89 29.55 11.52 18.20
C VAL A 89 28.24 11.43 17.43
N PHE A 90 28.24 10.69 16.31
CA PHE A 90 27.01 10.36 15.61
C PHE A 90 26.18 9.38 16.43
N THR A 91 24.94 9.75 16.71
CA THR A 91 24.03 8.83 17.41
C THR A 91 23.32 7.95 16.38
N THR A 92 23.43 6.63 16.56
CA THR A 92 22.83 5.60 15.71
C THR A 92 22.04 4.61 16.58
N GLY A 93 21.33 3.67 15.94
CA GLY A 93 20.65 2.58 16.64
C GLY A 93 19.55 3.06 17.59
N LEU A 94 19.52 2.51 18.81
CA LEU A 94 18.52 2.89 19.81
C LEU A 94 18.78 4.26 20.44
N GLY A 95 20.02 4.77 20.42
CA GLY A 95 20.35 6.07 21.01
C GLY A 95 19.67 7.25 20.30
N MET A 96 19.27 7.08 19.05
CA MET A 96 18.56 8.11 18.29
C MET A 96 17.05 8.10 18.53
N VAL A 97 16.51 7.00 19.08
CA VAL A 97 15.08 6.78 19.28
C VAL A 97 14.51 7.76 20.31
N GLY A 98 13.49 8.51 19.90
CA GLY A 98 12.80 9.46 20.78
C GLY A 98 11.40 9.00 21.17
N ALA A 99 10.64 8.43 20.24
CA ALA A 99 9.28 7.94 20.48
C ALA A 99 8.88 6.87 19.44
N ILE A 100 7.82 6.12 19.72
CA ILE A 100 7.11 5.28 18.75
C ILE A 100 5.79 5.98 18.44
N CYS A 101 5.39 6.00 17.18
CA CYS A 101 4.14 6.63 16.75
C CYS A 101 2.97 5.64 16.85
N ASP A 102 1.90 6.02 17.55
CA ASP A 102 0.70 5.18 17.73
C ASP A 102 -0.03 4.84 16.41
N PHE A 103 0.15 5.65 15.37
CA PHE A 103 -0.54 5.47 14.09
C PHE A 103 0.20 4.53 13.14
N CYS A 104 1.52 4.67 13.02
CA CYS A 104 2.31 3.90 12.05
C CYS A 104 3.19 2.83 12.68
N GLU A 105 3.25 2.76 14.01
CA GLU A 105 4.13 1.87 14.79
C GLU A 105 5.62 1.96 14.41
N ALA A 106 6.00 3.03 13.75
CA ALA A 106 7.39 3.29 13.38
C ALA A 106 8.01 4.22 14.41
N TRP A 107 9.29 4.04 14.65
CA TRP A 107 10.03 4.90 15.57
C TRP A 107 10.28 6.28 14.95
N VAL A 108 10.37 7.29 15.81
CA VAL A 108 10.65 8.69 15.46
C VAL A 108 11.86 9.14 16.25
N CYS A 109 12.78 9.84 15.58
CA CYS A 109 13.99 10.33 16.23
C CYS A 109 13.72 11.43 17.24
N HIS A 110 14.66 11.57 18.19
CA HIS A 110 14.62 12.59 19.23
C HIS A 110 14.76 14.04 18.72
N GLY A 111 14.71 14.27 17.40
CA GLY A 111 14.67 15.61 16.84
C GLY A 111 13.36 16.29 17.21
N ARG A 112 13.42 17.49 17.79
CA ARG A 112 12.25 18.23 18.27
C ARG A 112 11.22 18.43 17.17
N LYS A 113 11.65 18.75 15.94
CA LYS A 113 10.76 18.81 14.76
C LYS A 113 10.05 17.47 14.50
N CYS A 114 10.78 16.35 14.55
CA CYS A 114 10.22 15.04 14.26
C CYS A 114 9.17 14.64 15.31
N LEU A 115 9.49 14.79 16.59
CA LEU A 115 8.59 14.48 17.70
C LEU A 115 7.34 15.36 17.71
N SER A 116 7.48 16.67 17.45
CA SER A 116 6.35 17.59 17.51
C SER A 116 5.41 17.53 16.30
N VAL A 117 5.88 17.06 15.15
CA VAL A 117 5.11 17.10 13.89
C VAL A 117 4.60 15.73 13.47
N HIS A 118 5.36 14.65 13.69
CA HIS A 118 5.08 13.36 13.04
C HIS A 118 3.66 12.83 13.30
N ALA A 119 3.19 12.83 14.54
CA ALA A 119 1.85 12.35 14.87
C ALA A 119 0.74 13.14 14.13
N CYS A 120 0.92 14.47 13.99
CA CYS A 120 -0.06 15.32 13.30
C CYS A 120 -0.06 15.16 11.78
N SER A 121 1.06 14.72 11.20
CA SER A 121 1.24 14.56 9.76
C SER A 121 1.43 13.10 9.36
N CYS A 122 1.07 12.15 10.23
CA CYS A 122 1.35 10.74 9.97
C CYS A 122 0.51 10.27 8.77
N PRO A 123 1.12 9.64 7.75
CA PRO A 123 0.37 9.16 6.60
C PRO A 123 -0.65 8.07 6.97
N LEU A 124 -0.43 7.36 8.09
CA LEU A 124 -1.24 6.25 8.58
C LEU A 124 -2.23 6.62 9.69
N GLN A 125 -2.46 7.92 9.93
CA GLN A 125 -3.40 8.36 10.98
C GLN A 125 -4.83 7.80 10.83
N ASP A 126 -5.30 7.66 9.59
CA ASP A 126 -6.65 7.19 9.26
C ASP A 126 -6.59 5.87 8.47
N SER A 127 -5.50 5.10 8.60
CA SER A 127 -5.32 3.88 7.83
C SER A 127 -6.03 2.70 8.50
N VAL A 128 -7.24 2.44 8.04
CA VAL A 128 -8.03 1.25 8.32
C VAL A 128 -8.32 0.59 6.98
N CYS A 129 -8.12 -0.72 6.88
CA CYS A 129 -8.45 -1.44 5.65
C CYS A 129 -9.96 -1.34 5.39
N ILE A 130 -10.36 -0.97 4.16
CA ILE A 130 -11.79 -0.86 3.83
C ILE A 130 -12.51 -2.21 3.74
N GLU A 131 -11.78 -3.30 3.49
CA GLU A 131 -12.38 -4.64 3.31
C GLU A 131 -12.51 -5.40 4.63
N CYS A 132 -11.44 -5.47 5.42
CA CYS A 132 -11.43 -6.24 6.67
C CYS A 132 -11.48 -5.39 7.95
N GLU A 133 -11.59 -4.06 7.83
CA GLU A 133 -11.75 -3.10 8.92
C GLU A 133 -10.64 -3.09 10.00
N ARG A 134 -9.54 -3.81 9.81
CA ARG A 134 -8.43 -3.83 10.77
C ARG A 134 -7.39 -2.73 10.50
N GLY A 135 -6.66 -2.36 11.55
CA GLY A 135 -5.68 -1.28 11.56
C GLY A 135 -4.24 -1.77 11.29
N VAL A 136 -3.30 -0.83 11.36
CA VAL A 136 -1.85 -1.10 11.18
C VAL A 136 -1.34 -2.20 12.12
N TRP A 137 -1.82 -2.18 13.36
CA TRP A 137 -1.47 -3.10 14.44
C TRP A 137 -1.85 -4.55 14.13
N ASP A 138 -2.94 -4.77 13.40
CA ASP A 138 -3.52 -6.10 13.20
C ASP A 138 -2.94 -6.86 12.00
N HIS A 139 -2.36 -6.13 11.03
CA HIS A 139 -1.90 -6.67 9.74
C HIS A 139 -0.38 -6.75 9.59
N GLY A 140 0.36 -6.45 10.65
CA GLY A 140 1.82 -6.35 10.55
C GLY A 140 2.29 -5.13 9.76
N GLY A 141 1.48 -4.05 9.80
CA GLY A 141 1.85 -2.74 9.28
C GLY A 141 1.91 -2.59 7.76
N ARG A 142 1.61 -3.61 6.96
CA ARG A 142 1.63 -3.48 5.50
C ARG A 142 0.34 -2.87 4.98
N ILE A 143 0.37 -1.56 4.73
CA ILE A 143 -0.77 -0.78 4.22
C ILE A 143 -0.43 -0.15 2.87
N PHE A 144 -1.41 -0.23 1.97
CA PHE A 144 -1.41 0.31 0.62
C PHE A 144 -2.60 1.24 0.41
N LYS A 145 -2.57 2.02 -0.67
CA LYS A 145 -3.71 2.82 -1.14
C LYS A 145 -4.15 2.30 -2.49
N CYS A 146 -5.47 2.17 -2.68
CA CYS A 146 -6.01 1.84 -3.99
C CYS A 146 -5.84 3.02 -4.96
N SER A 147 -5.26 2.79 -6.14
CA SER A 147 -5.08 3.80 -7.18
C SER A 147 -6.40 4.37 -7.76
N PHE A 148 -7.54 3.73 -7.49
CA PHE A 148 -8.83 4.10 -8.05
C PHE A 148 -9.78 4.79 -7.07
N CYS A 149 -9.70 4.45 -5.78
CA CYS A 149 -10.60 4.99 -4.77
C CYS A 149 -9.88 5.66 -3.58
N ASP A 150 -8.54 5.66 -3.57
CA ASP A 150 -7.67 6.17 -2.50
C ASP A 150 -7.96 5.63 -1.10
N SER A 151 -8.67 4.51 -1.01
CA SER A 151 -8.96 3.83 0.26
C SER A 151 -7.76 2.99 0.69
N TYR A 152 -7.58 2.84 2.00
CA TYR A 152 -6.51 2.05 2.57
C TYR A 152 -6.83 0.56 2.48
N LEU A 153 -5.82 -0.23 2.15
CA LEU A 153 -5.90 -1.67 1.96
C LEU A 153 -4.74 -2.35 2.69
N CYS A 154 -5.01 -3.48 3.33
CA CYS A 154 -3.95 -4.35 3.83
C CYS A 154 -3.31 -5.13 2.69
N GLU A 155 -2.19 -5.81 2.94
CA GLU A 155 -1.52 -6.61 1.91
C GLU A 155 -2.40 -7.74 1.35
N ASP A 156 -3.21 -8.36 2.20
CA ASP A 156 -4.07 -9.50 1.83
C ASP A 156 -5.18 -9.03 0.86
N ASP A 157 -5.79 -7.87 1.14
CA ASP A 157 -6.96 -7.37 0.39
C ASP A 157 -6.59 -6.51 -0.83
N GLN A 158 -5.32 -6.08 -0.95
CA GLN A 158 -4.97 -5.06 -1.96
C GLN A 158 -5.25 -5.50 -3.39
N PHE A 159 -5.00 -6.78 -3.70
CA PHE A 159 -5.11 -7.30 -5.06
C PHE A 159 -6.56 -7.55 -5.44
N GLU A 160 -7.33 -8.16 -4.54
CA GLU A 160 -8.75 -8.44 -4.75
C GLU A 160 -9.55 -7.14 -4.88
N HIS A 161 -9.27 -6.16 -4.02
CA HIS A 161 -9.90 -4.85 -4.12
C HIS A 161 -9.48 -4.14 -5.42
N GLN A 162 -8.19 -4.09 -5.78
CA GLN A 162 -7.76 -3.41 -7.01
C GLN A 162 -8.36 -4.04 -8.28
N ALA A 163 -8.53 -5.36 -8.29
CA ALA A 163 -9.15 -6.07 -9.41
C ALA A 163 -10.63 -5.72 -9.59
N SER A 164 -11.37 -5.48 -8.50
CA SER A 164 -12.81 -5.23 -8.52
C SER A 164 -13.19 -3.75 -8.39
N CYS A 165 -12.28 -2.88 -7.96
CA CYS A 165 -12.63 -1.51 -7.55
C CYS A 165 -13.11 -0.61 -8.70
N GLN A 166 -12.71 -0.85 -9.94
CA GLN A 166 -13.27 -0.08 -11.07
C GLN A 166 -14.70 -0.51 -11.44
N VAL A 167 -15.15 -1.66 -10.96
CA VAL A 167 -16.48 -2.20 -11.24
C VAL A 167 -17.50 -1.53 -10.33
N LEU A 168 -18.62 -1.11 -10.92
CA LEU A 168 -19.80 -0.63 -10.21
C LEU A 168 -20.82 -1.74 -10.22
N GLU A 169 -21.22 -2.23 -9.04
CA GLU A 169 -22.20 -3.32 -8.91
C GLU A 169 -23.63 -2.86 -9.26
N SER A 170 -23.88 -1.56 -9.36
CA SER A 170 -25.22 -1.04 -9.66
C SER A 170 -25.59 -1.27 -11.13
N GLU A 171 -26.44 -2.27 -11.40
CA GLU A 171 -26.95 -2.59 -12.75
C GLU A 171 -27.63 -1.41 -13.45
N SER A 172 -28.20 -0.49 -12.68
CA SER A 172 -29.02 0.59 -13.25
C SER A 172 -28.22 1.82 -13.71
N PHE A 173 -26.97 1.99 -13.28
CA PHE A 173 -26.15 3.21 -13.50
C PHE A 173 -26.93 4.53 -13.30
N LYS A 174 -27.95 4.50 -12.45
CA LYS A 174 -28.83 5.63 -12.20
C LYS A 174 -28.17 6.62 -11.25
N CYS A 175 -28.43 7.89 -11.50
CA CYS A 175 -28.07 8.96 -10.60
C CYS A 175 -28.77 8.77 -9.26
N GLN A 176 -27.99 8.74 -8.18
CA GLN A 176 -28.47 8.57 -6.80
C GLN A 176 -29.58 9.57 -6.41
N SER A 177 -29.65 10.73 -7.07
CA SER A 177 -30.54 11.84 -6.68
C SER A 177 -31.76 12.06 -7.60
N CYS A 178 -31.76 11.66 -8.88
CA CYS A 178 -32.93 11.82 -9.79
C CYS A 178 -33.28 10.58 -10.62
N ASN A 179 -32.67 9.42 -10.37
CA ASN A 179 -32.91 8.18 -11.13
C ASN A 179 -32.70 8.26 -12.65
N LYS A 180 -32.23 9.39 -13.20
CA LYS A 180 -31.74 9.53 -14.60
C LYS A 180 -30.40 8.81 -14.76
N LEU A 181 -29.97 8.54 -15.99
CA LEU A 181 -28.65 7.94 -16.23
C LEU A 181 -27.51 8.80 -15.65
N GLY A 182 -26.60 8.19 -14.90
CA GLY A 182 -25.46 8.85 -14.27
C GLY A 182 -24.25 8.90 -15.19
N GLN A 183 -23.81 10.10 -15.56
CA GLN A 183 -22.64 10.32 -16.42
C GLN A 183 -21.32 10.32 -15.65
N TYR A 184 -21.36 10.57 -14.34
CA TYR A 184 -20.20 10.62 -13.46
C TYR A 184 -20.33 9.56 -12.37
N SER A 185 -19.24 8.87 -12.09
CA SER A 185 -19.18 7.79 -11.11
C SER A 185 -18.09 8.05 -10.09
N CYS A 186 -18.42 7.88 -8.81
CA CYS A 186 -17.45 7.97 -7.72
C CYS A 186 -16.99 6.56 -7.34
N LEU A 187 -15.73 6.23 -7.61
CA LEU A 187 -15.15 4.90 -7.31
C LEU A 187 -14.97 4.64 -5.80
N ARG A 188 -14.97 5.69 -4.98
CA ARG A 188 -14.93 5.58 -3.52
C ARG A 188 -16.29 5.33 -2.88
N CYS A 189 -17.36 5.90 -3.44
CA CYS A 189 -18.73 5.69 -2.94
C CYS A 189 -19.48 4.57 -3.68
N LYS A 190 -18.97 4.13 -4.83
CA LYS A 190 -19.67 3.25 -5.79
C LYS A 190 -21.04 3.80 -6.21
N THR A 191 -21.15 5.12 -6.37
CA THR A 191 -22.41 5.81 -6.74
C THR A 191 -22.26 6.63 -8.00
N CYS A 192 -23.32 6.65 -8.82
CA CYS A 192 -23.40 7.45 -10.05
C CYS A 192 -24.20 8.76 -9.84
N TYR A 193 -23.86 9.80 -10.61
CA TYR A 193 -24.49 11.12 -10.61
C TYR A 193 -24.67 11.65 -12.05
N CYS A 194 -25.75 12.39 -12.31
CA CYS A 194 -25.91 13.17 -13.54
C CYS A 194 -25.13 14.50 -13.45
N GLU A 195 -24.98 15.21 -14.58
CA GLU A 195 -24.32 16.52 -14.65
C GLU A 195 -24.82 17.54 -13.61
N ASP A 196 -26.13 17.57 -13.38
CA ASP A 196 -26.74 18.51 -12.44
C ASP A 196 -26.47 18.15 -10.98
N HIS A 197 -26.39 16.85 -10.67
CA HIS A 197 -26.28 16.37 -9.30
C HIS A 197 -24.85 16.14 -8.83
N VAL A 198 -23.90 15.98 -9.76
CA VAL A 198 -22.47 16.00 -9.41
C VAL A 198 -22.00 17.43 -9.09
N ARG A 199 -22.62 18.45 -9.70
CA ARG A 199 -22.28 19.86 -9.48
C ARG A 199 -23.06 20.44 -8.30
N ARG A 200 -22.34 20.91 -7.28
CA ARG A 200 -22.89 21.72 -6.19
C ARG A 200 -23.19 23.13 -6.70
N LYS A 201 -24.43 23.59 -6.48
CA LYS A 201 -24.85 24.97 -6.81
C LYS A 201 -23.96 25.99 -6.09
N GLY A 202 -23.46 26.98 -6.83
CA GLY A 202 -22.65 28.07 -6.28
C GLY A 202 -21.15 27.79 -6.13
N PHE A 203 -20.66 26.63 -6.55
CA PHE A 203 -19.21 26.33 -6.57
C PHE A 203 -18.62 26.58 -7.96
N LYS A 204 -17.48 27.28 -8.01
CA LYS A 204 -16.75 27.52 -9.27
C LYS A 204 -15.86 26.31 -9.55
N TYR A 205 -16.19 25.55 -10.58
CA TYR A 205 -15.39 24.43 -11.05
C TYR A 205 -14.31 24.92 -12.02
N GLU A 206 -13.08 24.46 -11.82
CA GLU A 206 -12.00 24.71 -12.78
C GLU A 206 -12.19 23.80 -14.00
N LYS A 207 -12.03 24.39 -15.19
CA LYS A 207 -12.10 23.66 -16.46
C LYS A 207 -10.96 22.63 -16.49
N ASN A 208 -11.25 21.40 -16.89
CA ASN A 208 -10.33 20.24 -16.97
C ASN A 208 -9.95 19.54 -15.65
N LYS A 209 -10.51 19.93 -14.50
CA LYS A 209 -10.40 19.12 -13.28
C LYS A 209 -11.60 18.18 -13.14
N ALA A 210 -11.37 16.99 -12.59
CA ALA A 210 -12.44 16.06 -12.27
C ALA A 210 -13.44 16.70 -11.30
N LEU A 211 -14.72 16.35 -11.44
CA LEU A 211 -15.75 16.88 -10.55
C LEU A 211 -15.68 16.13 -9.21
N PRO A 212 -15.67 16.82 -8.06
CA PRO A 212 -15.65 16.16 -6.76
C PRO A 212 -17.03 15.57 -6.44
N CYS A 213 -17.04 14.35 -5.92
CA CYS A 213 -18.24 13.64 -5.50
C CYS A 213 -19.02 14.45 -4.44
N PRO A 214 -20.34 14.63 -4.60
CA PRO A 214 -21.16 15.37 -3.63
C PRO A 214 -21.13 14.77 -2.22
N LYS A 215 -20.96 13.45 -2.10
CA LYS A 215 -20.98 12.71 -0.82
C LYS A 215 -19.63 12.74 -0.10
N CYS A 216 -18.55 12.33 -0.77
CA CYS A 216 -17.23 12.18 -0.14
C CYS A 216 -16.17 13.21 -0.61
N GLY A 217 -16.45 14.01 -1.64
CA GLY A 217 -15.51 14.98 -2.19
C GLY A 217 -14.41 14.38 -3.08
N TYR A 218 -14.36 13.05 -3.24
CA TYR A 218 -13.39 12.37 -4.11
C TYR A 218 -13.69 12.62 -5.59
N ASP A 219 -12.64 12.68 -6.41
CA ASP A 219 -12.76 12.93 -7.85
C ASP A 219 -13.61 11.84 -8.52
N THR A 220 -14.61 12.27 -9.30
CA THR A 220 -15.45 11.35 -10.08
C THR A 220 -14.83 11.10 -11.44
N ALA A 221 -14.90 9.86 -11.90
CA ALA A 221 -14.60 9.47 -13.28
C ALA A 221 -15.86 9.56 -14.15
N GLN A 222 -15.70 9.70 -15.47
CA GLN A 222 -16.84 9.58 -16.38
C GLN A 222 -17.23 8.10 -16.48
N THR A 223 -18.52 7.81 -16.34
CA THR A 223 -19.03 6.43 -16.31
C THR A 223 -18.71 5.67 -17.60
N LYS A 224 -18.66 6.36 -18.74
CA LYS A 224 -18.30 5.77 -20.05
C LYS A 224 -16.82 5.40 -20.20
N ASP A 225 -15.93 6.03 -19.42
CA ASP A 225 -14.49 5.80 -19.49
C ASP A 225 -14.06 4.64 -18.57
N LEU A 226 -14.98 4.17 -17.72
CA LEU A 226 -14.81 2.95 -16.93
C LEU A 226 -15.12 1.75 -17.84
N SER A 227 -14.19 0.80 -17.95
CA SER A 227 -14.37 -0.45 -18.70
C SER A 227 -15.42 -1.32 -18.02
N MET A 228 -16.70 -0.98 -18.22
CA MET A 228 -17.82 -1.70 -17.63
C MET A 228 -18.09 -2.98 -18.44
N SER A 229 -17.48 -4.09 -18.04
CA SER A 229 -17.90 -5.39 -18.55
C SER A 229 -19.28 -5.73 -17.97
N THR A 230 -20.31 -5.72 -18.81
CA THR A 230 -21.65 -6.20 -18.46
C THR A 230 -21.73 -7.73 -18.34
N ARG A 231 -20.61 -8.42 -18.55
CA ARG A 231 -20.49 -9.87 -18.40
C ARG A 231 -19.42 -10.16 -17.35
N SER A 232 -19.86 -10.42 -16.12
CA SER A 232 -19.00 -11.00 -15.09
C SER A 232 -18.69 -12.45 -15.47
N HIS A 233 -17.69 -12.68 -16.31
CA HIS A 233 -17.11 -14.01 -16.43
C HIS A 233 -16.27 -14.24 -15.17
N LYS A 234 -16.89 -14.78 -14.11
CA LYS A 234 -16.14 -15.47 -13.06
C LYS A 234 -15.49 -16.66 -13.74
N PHE A 235 -14.23 -16.52 -14.13
CA PHE A 235 -13.40 -17.65 -14.53
C PHE A 235 -13.07 -18.46 -13.27
N GLY A 236 -14.08 -19.12 -12.71
CA GLY A 236 -13.85 -20.30 -11.90
C GLY A 236 -13.34 -21.39 -12.84
N ARG A 237 -12.35 -22.17 -12.39
CA ARG A 237 -11.99 -23.43 -13.05
C ARG A 237 -13.28 -24.21 -13.26
N GLN A 238 -13.80 -24.24 -14.48
CA GLN A 238 -14.91 -25.11 -14.83
C GLN A 238 -14.36 -26.54 -14.76
N GLY A 239 -14.58 -27.17 -13.60
CA GLY A 239 -14.61 -28.61 -13.51
C GLY A 239 -15.70 -29.10 -14.44
N GLN A 240 -15.27 -29.82 -15.46
CA GLN A 240 -16.13 -30.50 -16.42
C GLN A 240 -16.80 -31.66 -15.67
N LEU A 241 -17.94 -31.40 -15.04
CA LEU A 241 -18.80 -32.43 -14.46
C LEU A 241 -20.25 -32.19 -14.88
N ALA A 242 -20.66 -33.10 -15.76
CA ALA A 242 -22.01 -33.64 -15.97
C ALA A 242 -23.17 -32.63 -16.02
N ALA A 243 -23.63 -32.38 -17.24
CA ALA A 243 -25.02 -32.07 -17.48
C ALA A 243 -25.84 -33.35 -17.24
N ASP A 244 -26.64 -33.36 -16.17
CA ASP A 244 -27.78 -34.25 -15.97
C ASP A 244 -28.96 -33.31 -15.63
N ASP A 245 -29.88 -33.12 -16.56
CA ASP A 245 -31.22 -33.71 -16.47
C ASP A 245 -32.07 -33.37 -17.70
N ASP A 246 -33.08 -34.21 -17.93
CA ASP A 246 -34.22 -34.08 -18.85
C ASP A 246 -34.10 -34.62 -20.30
N ASP A 247 -34.53 -35.89 -20.36
CA ASP A 247 -35.57 -36.46 -21.24
C ASP A 247 -35.24 -37.13 -22.59
N GLU A 248 -35.62 -38.42 -22.60
CA GLU A 248 -36.35 -39.17 -23.63
C GLU A 248 -35.69 -39.55 -24.99
N GLY A 249 -35.34 -40.84 -25.09
CA GLY A 249 -35.72 -41.66 -26.25
C GLY A 249 -34.64 -41.95 -27.31
N GLY A 250 -34.36 -43.24 -27.54
CA GLY A 250 -33.87 -43.73 -28.83
C GLY A 250 -32.62 -44.59 -28.80
N ALA A 251 -32.83 -45.90 -28.63
CA ALA A 251 -31.82 -46.95 -28.75
C ALA A 251 -31.07 -46.94 -30.09
N TRP A 252 -29.73 -47.05 -30.05
CA TRP A 252 -28.95 -47.76 -31.07
C TRP A 252 -27.80 -48.56 -30.45
N SER A 253 -27.86 -49.84 -30.77
CA SER A 253 -26.97 -50.94 -30.44
C SER A 253 -25.62 -50.83 -31.15
N MET A 254 -24.54 -51.32 -30.54
CA MET A 254 -23.83 -52.54 -30.99
C MET A 254 -22.32 -52.56 -30.63
N GLY A 255 -21.88 -53.71 -30.10
CA GLY A 255 -20.49 -54.20 -30.11
C GLY A 255 -19.77 -53.92 -28.80
N GLY A 256 -19.63 -54.88 -27.88
CA GLY A 256 -18.71 -56.02 -28.01
C GLY A 256 -17.29 -55.50 -27.75
N TYR A 257 -16.47 -55.98 -26.82
CA TYR A 257 -16.21 -57.36 -26.39
C TYR A 257 -15.55 -57.33 -25.01
N SER A 258 -15.88 -58.34 -24.22
CA SER A 258 -15.43 -58.65 -22.86
C SER A 258 -14.08 -59.36 -22.83
N TYR A 259 -13.23 -59.08 -21.82
CA TYR A 259 -12.65 -60.01 -20.82
C TYR A 259 -11.57 -59.25 -20.02
N GLY A 260 -11.64 -59.18 -18.69
CA GLY A 260 -11.07 -60.17 -17.74
C GLY A 260 -9.59 -59.81 -17.48
N GLY A 261 -9.02 -59.69 -16.28
CA GLY A 261 -9.34 -60.13 -14.93
C GLY A 261 -8.00 -60.49 -14.27
N GLY A 262 -7.60 -59.78 -13.20
CA GLY A 262 -6.72 -60.25 -12.11
C GLY A 262 -5.20 -60.45 -12.33
N GLY A 263 -4.40 -59.77 -11.48
CA GLY A 263 -3.35 -60.38 -10.64
C GLY A 263 -1.86 -60.35 -11.06
N GLY A 264 -1.01 -59.77 -10.18
CA GLY A 264 0.45 -59.98 -10.01
C GLY A 264 1.35 -59.50 -11.16
N ASP A 265 2.67 -59.29 -11.08
CA ASP A 265 3.73 -59.24 -10.06
C ASP A 265 5.00 -58.79 -10.86
N LEU A 266 5.91 -58.01 -10.25
CA LEU A 266 7.37 -57.84 -10.49
C LEU A 266 8.02 -57.57 -11.89
N ASP A 267 8.88 -56.52 -11.85
CA ASP A 267 10.26 -56.35 -12.37
C ASP A 267 10.64 -56.22 -13.87
N ASP A 268 11.81 -55.57 -14.04
CA ASP A 268 12.66 -55.28 -15.22
C ASP A 268 12.34 -54.01 -16.06
N ASP A 269 13.29 -53.17 -16.52
CA ASP A 269 14.72 -52.98 -16.26
C ASP A 269 15.17 -51.70 -17.02
N ASP A 270 16.42 -51.27 -16.81
CA ASP A 270 17.31 -50.50 -17.71
C ASP A 270 17.49 -48.95 -17.66
N GLU A 271 18.68 -48.59 -17.12
CA GLU A 271 19.77 -47.73 -17.67
C GLU A 271 19.64 -46.18 -17.61
N SER A 272 20.48 -45.44 -16.84
CA SER A 272 21.90 -45.00 -17.09
C SER A 272 21.98 -44.05 -18.33
N ASP A 273 22.54 -42.84 -18.37
CA ASP A 273 23.78 -42.25 -17.85
C ASP A 273 23.80 -40.73 -18.20
N SER A 274 24.65 -39.95 -17.54
CA SER A 274 25.45 -38.80 -18.04
C SER A 274 25.58 -37.62 -17.09
N ASP A 275 26.60 -37.74 -16.24
CA ASP A 275 27.38 -36.63 -15.66
C ASP A 275 27.99 -35.73 -16.76
N TYR A 276 27.98 -34.43 -16.52
CA TYR A 276 28.98 -33.52 -17.09
C TYR A 276 29.36 -32.45 -16.06
N GLU A 277 30.48 -32.72 -15.38
CA GLU A 277 31.32 -31.70 -14.78
C GLU A 277 32.13 -30.98 -15.85
N VAL A 278 32.18 -29.65 -15.78
CA VAL A 278 33.30 -28.86 -16.30
C VAL A 278 33.61 -27.78 -15.27
N GLY A 279 34.72 -27.97 -14.57
CA GLY A 279 35.44 -26.90 -13.88
C GLY A 279 36.39 -26.18 -14.85
N SER A 280 36.60 -24.88 -14.60
CA SER A 280 37.91 -24.25 -14.73
C SER A 280 37.89 -22.93 -13.95
N ASP A 281 38.93 -22.82 -13.12
CA ASP A 281 39.34 -21.72 -12.25
C ASP A 281 39.50 -20.38 -12.96
N GLU A 282 39.31 -19.28 -12.23
CA GLU A 282 40.32 -18.20 -12.11
C GLU A 282 40.21 -17.58 -10.70
N GLU A 283 41.28 -17.75 -9.93
CA GLU A 283 41.59 -17.03 -8.70
C GLU A 283 42.15 -15.63 -9.05
N ASP A 284 41.79 -14.60 -8.29
CA ASP A 284 42.75 -13.52 -8.02
C ASP A 284 42.43 -12.92 -6.64
N ASP A 285 43.42 -13.05 -5.77
CA ASP A 285 43.42 -12.74 -4.34
C ASP A 285 44.05 -11.35 -4.11
N ASP A 286 43.78 -10.83 -2.93
CA ASP A 286 44.08 -9.50 -2.39
C ASP A 286 45.51 -8.94 -2.63
N ASP A 287 45.64 -7.60 -2.65
CA ASP A 287 46.48 -6.93 -1.63
C ASP A 287 46.33 -5.39 -1.60
N GLU A 288 46.35 -4.90 -0.35
CA GLU A 288 46.26 -3.51 0.11
C GLU A 288 47.53 -2.68 -0.21
N GLU A 289 47.45 -1.34 -0.06
CA GLU A 289 48.38 -0.51 0.76
C GLU A 289 48.17 1.00 0.46
N GLU A 290 48.26 1.77 1.55
CA GLU A 290 48.09 3.23 1.60
C GLU A 290 49.32 4.00 1.10
N SER A 291 49.12 5.26 0.69
CA SER A 291 50.10 6.33 0.90
C SER A 291 49.43 7.69 0.75
N ASP A 292 49.31 8.38 1.89
CA ASP A 292 49.33 9.84 1.99
C ASP A 292 50.58 10.40 1.30
N GLU A 293 50.47 11.58 0.67
CA GLU A 293 51.42 12.68 0.86
C GLU A 293 50.87 13.99 0.25
N ASP A 294 50.96 15.04 1.07
CA ASP A 294 50.68 16.45 0.80
C ASP A 294 51.43 17.02 -0.40
N ASP A 295 50.87 18.04 -1.04
CA ASP A 295 51.68 19.23 -1.35
C ASP A 295 50.80 20.49 -1.56
N GLU A 296 50.95 21.41 -0.61
CA GLU A 296 50.59 22.82 -0.71
C GLU A 296 51.41 23.49 -1.82
N LYS A 297 50.82 24.37 -2.63
CA LYS A 297 51.51 25.58 -3.09
C LYS A 297 50.58 26.78 -3.20
N GLU A 298 50.97 27.80 -2.43
CA GLU A 298 50.61 29.21 -2.53
C GLU A 298 50.98 29.78 -3.92
N ASP A 299 50.07 30.57 -4.50
CA ASP A 299 50.28 31.93 -5.03
C ASP A 299 48.93 32.51 -5.52
#